data_AF-A0A336N6C2-F1
#
_entry.id   AF-A0A336N6C2-F1
#
_cell.length_a   1.000
_cell.length_b   1.000
_cell.length_c   1.000
_cell.angle_alpha   90.00
_cell.angle_beta   90.00
_cell.angle_gamma   90.00
#
_symmetry.space_group_name_H-M   'P 1'
#
loop_
_entity.id
_entity.type
_entity.pdbx_description
1 polymer ?
#
loop_
_entity_poly.entity_id
_entity_poly.type
_entity_poly.pdbx_seq_one_letter_code
_entity_poly.pdbx_strand_id
1 'polypeptide(L)'
;MPATLLLETLWSKKRILEVYLNLAEFGEGIYGVEAASQFYFKKPAKNLSQNEAALLAAVLPNPIIYKVNAPGAYTKRRQFWIQHQMNQLGKSYLKN
;
A
#
# COMPACT_ATOMS: atom_id res chain seq x y z
N MET A 1 9.68 -27.47 9.07
CA MET A 1 10.01 -26.03 9.03
C MET A 1 11.28 -25.78 8.19
N PRO A 2 11.22 -25.75 6.85
CA PRO A 2 12.29 -25.10 6.07
C PRO A 2 11.80 -24.11 4.98
N ALA A 3 10.50 -24.11 4.63
CA ALA A 3 10.02 -23.33 3.48
C ALA A 3 10.01 -21.80 3.73
N THR A 4 9.85 -21.36 4.98
CA THR A 4 9.75 -19.93 5.32
C THR A 4 11.09 -19.20 5.26
N LEU A 5 12.21 -19.89 5.55
CA LEU A 5 13.55 -19.29 5.56
C LEU A 5 14.12 -19.03 4.14
N LEU A 6 13.75 -19.89 3.18
CA LEU A 6 14.22 -19.76 1.79
C LEU A 6 13.54 -18.59 1.05
N LEU A 7 12.30 -18.26 1.41
CA LEU A 7 11.58 -17.11 0.86
C LEU A 7 12.19 -15.78 1.30
N GLU A 8 12.69 -15.68 2.53
CA GLU A 8 13.37 -14.47 3.03
C GLU A 8 14.75 -14.24 2.40
N THR A 9 15.39 -15.27 1.84
CA THR A 9 16.77 -15.19 1.30
C THR A 9 16.84 -14.99 -0.21
N LEU A 10 15.81 -15.38 -0.97
CA LEU A 10 15.82 -15.28 -2.43
C LEU A 10 15.31 -13.94 -2.97
N TRP A 11 14.44 -13.25 -2.23
CA TRP A 11 13.79 -12.01 -2.69
C TRP A 11 13.96 -10.92 -1.62
N SER A 12 14.49 -9.76 -2.01
CA SER A 12 14.58 -8.62 -1.09
C SER A 12 13.19 -8.19 -0.61
N LYS A 13 13.10 -7.65 0.61
CA LYS A 13 11.83 -7.12 1.17
C LYS A 13 11.13 -6.16 0.21
N LYS A 14 11.91 -5.36 -0.53
CA LYS A 14 11.43 -4.47 -1.58
C LYS A 14 10.71 -5.22 -2.71
N ARG A 15 11.28 -6.32 -3.20
CA ARG A 15 10.71 -7.10 -4.31
C ARG A 15 9.41 -7.80 -3.89
N ILE A 16 9.36 -8.34 -2.67
CA ILE A 16 8.14 -8.94 -2.11
C ILE A 16 7.03 -7.89 -2.05
N LEU A 17 7.33 -6.70 -1.53
CA LEU A 17 6.37 -5.61 -1.42
C LEU A 17 5.90 -5.11 -2.79
N GLU A 18 6.81 -4.99 -3.75
CA GLU A 18 6.49 -4.56 -5.11
C GLU A 18 5.50 -5.53 -5.79
N VAL A 19 5.76 -6.84 -5.73
CA VAL A 19 4.85 -7.84 -6.29
C VAL A 19 3.51 -7.82 -5.57
N TYR A 20 3.52 -7.74 -4.24
CA TYR A 20 2.28 -7.62 -3.47
C TYR A 20 1.45 -6.40 -3.90
N LEU A 21 2.08 -5.22 -3.98
CA LEU A 21 1.39 -3.98 -4.36
C LEU A 21 0.87 -3.99 -5.80
N ASN A 22 1.47 -4.76 -6.69
CA ASN A 22 1.00 -4.92 -8.07
C ASN A 22 -0.16 -5.91 -8.20
N LEU A 23 -0.31 -6.85 -7.26
CA LEU A 23 -1.37 -7.86 -7.27
C LEU A 23 -2.56 -7.49 -6.37
N ALA A 24 -2.36 -6.60 -5.40
CA ALA A 24 -3.40 -6.23 -4.46
C ALA A 24 -4.58 -5.51 -5.14
N GLU A 25 -5.79 -5.81 -4.69
CA GLU A 25 -7.00 -5.11 -5.09
C GLU A 25 -7.20 -3.85 -4.22
N PHE A 26 -7.47 -2.71 -4.86
CA PHE A 26 -7.66 -1.41 -4.19
C PHE A 26 -9.10 -0.88 -4.32
N GLY A 27 -9.97 -1.68 -4.93
CA GLY A 27 -11.38 -1.42 -5.22
C GLY A 27 -11.87 -2.43 -6.25
N GLU A 28 -13.18 -2.54 -6.43
CA GLU A 28 -13.78 -3.55 -7.32
C GLU A 28 -13.16 -3.54 -8.72
N GLY A 29 -12.41 -4.59 -9.06
CA GLY A 29 -11.75 -4.74 -10.36
C GLY A 29 -10.49 -3.90 -10.56
N ILE A 30 -9.99 -3.21 -9.53
CA ILE A 30 -8.81 -2.33 -9.59
C ILE A 30 -7.63 -3.03 -8.91
N TYR A 31 -6.83 -3.71 -9.72
CA TYR A 31 -5.65 -4.46 -9.29
C TYR A 31 -4.36 -3.70 -9.53
N GLY A 32 -3.53 -3.61 -8.50
CA GLY A 32 -2.23 -2.98 -8.57
C GLY A 32 -2.24 -1.50 -8.21
N VAL A 33 -1.18 -1.08 -7.52
CA VAL A 33 -1.03 0.29 -6.99
C VAL A 33 -0.96 1.34 -8.11
N GLU A 34 -0.38 1.01 -9.26
CA GLU A 34 -0.34 1.93 -10.41
C GLU A 34 -1.75 2.15 -10.99
N ALA A 35 -2.51 1.07 -11.21
CA ALA A 35 -3.88 1.18 -11.70
C ALA A 35 -4.76 1.96 -10.71
N ALA A 36 -4.62 1.69 -9.40
CA ALA A 36 -5.32 2.43 -8.35
C ALA A 36 -4.95 3.91 -8.34
N SER A 37 -3.67 4.24 -8.51
CA SER A 37 -3.18 5.63 -8.55
C SER A 37 -3.77 6.40 -9.73
N GLN A 38 -3.77 5.79 -10.92
CA GLN A 38 -4.38 6.38 -12.12
C GLN A 38 -5.90 6.50 -11.99
N PHE A 39 -6.55 5.50 -11.40
CA PHE A 39 -7.99 5.50 -11.24
C PHE A 39 -8.46 6.59 -10.27
N TYR A 40 -7.92 6.61 -9.05
CA TYR A 40 -8.37 7.49 -7.96
C TYR A 40 -7.75 8.88 -7.97
N PHE A 41 -6.48 9.02 -8.39
CA PHE A 41 -5.74 10.28 -8.25
C PHE A 41 -5.23 10.84 -9.59
N LYS A 42 -5.50 10.15 -10.71
CA LYS A 42 -5.16 10.60 -12.08
C LYS A 42 -3.68 10.92 -12.27
N LYS A 43 -2.81 10.13 -11.62
CA LYS A 43 -1.35 10.30 -11.69
C LYS A 43 -0.63 8.98 -11.47
N PRO A 44 0.65 8.86 -11.89
CA PRO A 44 1.41 7.64 -11.66
C PRO A 44 1.73 7.44 -10.18
N ALA A 45 1.85 6.19 -9.73
CA ALA A 45 2.03 5.84 -8.32
C ALA A 45 3.30 6.47 -7.72
N LYS A 46 4.34 6.65 -8.53
CA LYS A 46 5.59 7.34 -8.13
C LYS A 46 5.38 8.81 -7.72
N ASN A 47 4.28 9.43 -8.15
CA ASN A 47 3.93 10.82 -7.87
C ASN A 47 2.85 10.96 -6.78
N LEU A 48 2.52 9.87 -6.08
CA LEU A 48 1.62 9.94 -4.94
C LEU A 48 2.25 10.74 -3.80
N SER A 49 1.45 11.63 -3.22
CA SER A 49 1.77 12.22 -1.93
C SER A 49 1.73 11.15 -0.84
N GLN A 50 2.37 11.42 0.30
CA GLN A 50 2.30 10.52 1.45
C GLN A 50 0.85 10.27 1.90
N ASN A 51 -0.03 11.27 1.80
CA ASN A 51 -1.44 11.14 2.17
C ASN A 51 -2.18 10.15 1.28
N GLU A 52 -1.96 10.19 -0.03
CA GLU A 52 -2.62 9.32 -1.00
C GLU A 52 -2.05 7.90 -0.92
N ALA A 53 -0.74 7.75 -0.75
CA ALA A 53 -0.11 6.47 -0.49
C ALA A 53 -0.65 5.83 0.81
N ALA A 54 -0.79 6.62 1.87
CA ALA A 54 -1.37 6.17 3.13
C ALA A 54 -2.85 5.78 2.97
N LEU A 55 -3.61 6.46 2.12
CA LEU A 55 -5.01 6.13 1.85
C LEU A 55 -5.13 4.79 1.09
N LEU A 56 -4.31 4.57 0.07
CA LEU A 56 -4.25 3.27 -0.62
C LEU A 56 -3.83 2.14 0.34
N ALA A 57 -2.85 2.38 1.21
CA ALA A 57 -2.46 1.40 2.23
C ALA A 57 -3.57 1.16 3.29
N ALA A 58 -4.39 2.17 3.57
CA ALA A 58 -5.49 2.08 4.52
C ALA A 58 -6.60 1.13 4.07
N VAL A 59 -6.82 0.98 2.76
CA VAL A 59 -7.89 0.14 2.20
C VAL A 59 -7.51 -1.34 2.01
N LEU A 60 -6.21 -1.65 1.91
CA LEU A 60 -5.69 -2.99 1.66
C LEU A 60 -6.20 -4.14 2.55
N PRO A 61 -6.50 -3.98 3.86
CA PRO A 61 -6.98 -5.10 4.67
C PRO A 61 -8.35 -5.60 4.25
N ASN A 62 -9.17 -4.72 3.67
CA ASN A 62 -10.48 -5.07 3.17
C ASN A 62 -10.92 -4.03 2.11
N PRO A 63 -10.46 -4.17 0.86
CA PRO A 63 -10.73 -3.20 -0.20
C PRO A 63 -12.20 -3.17 -0.63
N ILE A 64 -12.98 -4.19 -0.26
CA ILE A 64 -14.43 -4.27 -0.52
C ILE A 64 -15.20 -3.36 0.45
N ILE A 65 -14.81 -3.34 1.73
CA ILE A 65 -15.46 -2.53 2.76
C ILE A 65 -14.89 -1.10 2.79
N TYR A 66 -13.58 -0.95 2.60
CA TYR A 66 -12.90 0.34 2.71
C TYR A 66 -12.71 0.99 1.35
N LYS A 67 -13.43 2.09 1.13
CA LYS A 67 -13.43 2.80 -0.16
C LYS A 67 -12.41 3.93 -0.17
N VAL A 68 -11.63 4.03 -1.25
CA VAL A 68 -10.69 5.13 -1.50
C VAL A 68 -11.43 6.43 -1.85
N ASN A 69 -12.47 6.32 -2.67
CA ASN A 69 -13.28 7.47 -3.14
C ASN A 69 -14.31 7.99 -2.11
N ALA A 70 -14.65 7.17 -1.11
CA ALA A 70 -15.57 7.54 -0.03
C ALA A 70 -15.09 6.96 1.32
N PRO A 71 -13.97 7.46 1.86
CA PRO A 71 -13.36 6.88 3.06
C PRO A 71 -14.21 7.18 4.30
N GLY A 72 -14.69 6.11 4.94
CA GLY A 72 -15.38 6.17 6.23
C GLY A 72 -14.44 6.55 7.38
N ALA A 73 -15.02 6.74 8.58
CA ALA A 73 -14.28 7.16 9.78
C ALA A 73 -13.11 6.22 10.12
N TYR A 74 -13.31 4.90 9.97
CA TYR A 74 -12.26 3.90 10.18
C TYR A 74 -11.10 4.09 9.19
N THR A 75 -11.40 4.18 7.89
CA THR A 75 -10.39 4.33 6.83
C THR A 75 -9.56 5.59 7.05
N LYS A 76 -10.20 6.71 7.42
CA LYS A 76 -9.50 7.96 7.75
C LYS A 76 -8.60 7.81 8.97
N ARG A 77 -9.11 7.21 10.06
CA ARG A 77 -8.31 6.97 11.28
C ARG A 77 -7.08 6.11 10.97
N ARG A 78 -7.26 5.07 10.16
CA ARG A 78 -6.18 4.18 9.74
C ARG A 78 -5.19 4.88 8.81
N GLN A 79 -5.66 5.71 7.87
CA GLN A 79 -4.82 6.56 7.03
C GLN A 79 -3.92 7.47 7.87
N PHE A 80 -4.48 8.18 8.87
CA PHE A 80 -3.69 9.03 9.76
C PHE A 80 -2.66 8.24 10.56
N TRP A 81 -3.03 7.07 11.08
CA TRP A 81 -2.10 6.19 11.79
C TRP A 81 -0.94 5.75 10.87
N ILE A 82 -1.23 5.31 9.65
CA ILE A 82 -0.21 4.91 8.65
C ILE A 82 0.71 6.10 8.33
N GLN A 83 0.15 7.27 8.08
CA GLN A 83 0.93 8.47 7.79
C GLN A 83 1.88 8.82 8.94
N HIS A 84 1.42 8.71 10.19
CA HIS A 84 2.25 8.93 11.36
C HIS A 84 3.41 7.92 11.42
N GLN A 85 3.15 6.64 11.13
CA GLN A 85 4.20 5.62 11.07
C GLN A 85 5.22 5.88 9.95
N MET A 86 4.77 6.33 8.77
CA MET A 86 5.67 6.69 7.66
C MET A 86 6.63 7.82 8.06
N ASN A 87 6.14 8.80 8.83
CA ASN A 87 6.97 9.90 9.34
C ASN A 87 7.97 9.44 10.40
N GLN A 88 7.59 8.49 11.27
CA GLN A 88 8.49 7.95 12.28
C GLN A 88 9.59 7.06 11.68
N LEU A 89 9.25 6.21 10.70
CA LEU A 89 10.20 5.27 10.08
C LEU A 89 11.18 5.95 9.12
N GLY A 90 10.75 7.05 8.48
CA GLY A 90 11.53 7.74 7.44
C GLY A 90 11.83 6.86 6.22
N LYS A 91 12.57 7.40 5.24
CA LYS A 91 12.94 6.67 4.01
C LYS A 91 14.04 5.62 4.23
N SER A 92 14.69 5.59 5.40
CA SER A 92 15.81 4.68 5.69
C SER A 92 15.39 3.22 5.83
N TYR A 93 14.13 2.96 6.17
CA TYR A 93 13.63 1.60 6.41
C TYR A 93 13.62 0.70 5.16
N LEU A 94 13.61 1.29 3.95
CA LEU A 94 13.59 0.55 2.68
C LEU A 94 14.97 0.25 2.08
N LYS A 95 16.06 0.65 2.77
CA LYS A 95 17.44 0.49 2.26
C LYS A 95 18.13 -0.83 2.66
N ASN A 96 17.47 -1.69 3.43
CA ASN A 96 18.02 -2.98 3.88
C ASN A 96 17.25 -4.17 3.27
#